data_AF-A0A5N1IXJ1-F1
#
_entry.id   AF-A0A5N1IXJ1-F1
#
_cell.length_a   1.000
_cell.length_b   1.000
_cell.length_c   1.000
_cell.angle_alpha   90.00
_cell.angle_beta   90.00
_cell.angle_gamma   90.00
#
_symmetry.space_group_name_H-M   'P 1'
#
loop_
_entity.id
_entity.type
_entity.pdbx_description
1 polymer ?
#
loop_
_entity_poly.entity_id
_entity_poly.type
_entity_poly.pdbx_seq_one_letter_code
_entity_poly.pdbx_strand_id
1 'polypeptide(L)'
;MKLENLEEKNPLEPQKNNEVFDDVQAFLNLVTRQADKDSRAKYEKKKEKEKFERINGEITSIHEIRERNEKLLSEFPLDHEPKFSLFFPALGRLENWSEDVQKCYQKPPIAAKTINEVIYSRFKEDVISHIHSKNPYIKYCIRKYKNYRFLGEDGILKLEKYIDDAVTLMNECTSTYEFRIKHATRFGTGFQPDLFK
;
A
#
# COMPACT_ATOMS: atom_id res chain seq x y z
N MET A 1 -1.58 -88.17 43.09
CA MET A 1 -0.79 -87.95 41.85
C MET A 1 -1.54 -86.88 41.06
N LYS A 2 -0.94 -85.83 40.47
CA LYS A 2 0.08 -85.82 39.39
C LYS A 2 -0.45 -86.52 38.12
N LEU A 3 -0.57 -85.90 36.94
CA LEU A 3 -0.39 -84.49 36.49
C LEU A 3 -1.69 -84.06 35.71
N GLU A 4 -1.82 -83.35 34.57
CA GLU A 4 -0.89 -82.72 33.59
C GLU A 4 -1.60 -81.68 32.68
N ASN A 5 -1.21 -80.39 32.77
CA ASN A 5 -1.14 -79.32 31.74
C ASN A 5 -2.31 -78.88 30.82
N LEU A 6 -2.05 -77.71 30.20
CA LEU A 6 -2.74 -76.99 29.10
C LEU A 6 -4.06 -76.28 29.48
N GLU A 7 -4.34 -75.06 29.04
CA GLU A 7 -3.71 -74.21 28.00
C GLU A 7 -3.49 -72.75 28.51
N GLU A 8 -2.34 -72.15 28.21
CA GLU A 8 -2.16 -70.69 28.27
C GLU A 8 -2.77 -70.04 27.02
N LYS A 9 -3.37 -68.85 27.16
CA LYS A 9 -3.64 -67.96 26.02
C LYS A 9 -3.20 -66.54 26.32
N ASN A 10 -2.13 -66.13 25.64
CA ASN A 10 -1.58 -64.77 25.70
C ASN A 10 -2.62 -63.71 25.31
N PRO A 11 -2.61 -62.53 25.95
CA PRO A 11 -3.23 -61.34 25.37
C PRO A 11 -2.45 -60.96 24.10
N LEU A 12 -3.18 -60.67 23.01
CA LEU A 12 -2.58 -60.21 21.76
C LEU A 12 -2.03 -58.79 21.93
N GLU A 13 -0.73 -58.60 21.68
CA GLU A 13 -0.08 -57.29 21.74
C GLU A 13 -0.54 -56.36 20.60
N PRO A 14 -0.96 -55.11 20.89
CA PRO A 14 -1.30 -54.13 19.86
C PRO A 14 -0.05 -53.40 19.31
N GLN A 15 0.96 -54.15 18.88
CA GLN A 15 2.25 -53.60 18.40
C GLN A 15 2.46 -53.82 16.88
N LYS A 16 1.78 -53.02 16.04
CA LYS A 16 2.12 -52.90 14.59
C LYS A 16 1.55 -51.71 13.81
N ASN A 17 0.75 -50.83 14.42
CA ASN A 17 0.01 -49.79 13.69
C ASN A 17 0.71 -48.42 13.64
N ASN A 18 1.73 -48.18 14.48
CA ASN A 18 2.39 -46.87 14.57
C ASN A 18 3.43 -46.67 13.46
N GLU A 19 4.33 -47.65 13.25
CA GLU A 19 5.42 -47.55 12.26
C GLU A 19 4.88 -47.27 10.84
N VAL A 20 3.81 -47.96 10.44
CA VAL A 20 3.16 -47.78 9.13
C VAL A 20 2.53 -46.38 9.00
N PHE A 21 2.06 -45.78 10.11
CA PHE A 21 1.51 -44.43 10.12
C PHE A 21 2.62 -43.37 10.00
N ASP A 22 3.72 -43.57 10.73
CA ASP A 22 4.90 -42.70 10.67
C ASP A 22 5.59 -42.74 9.29
N ASP A 23 5.71 -43.92 8.65
CA ASP A 23 6.23 -44.06 7.29
C ASP A 23 5.36 -43.34 6.25
N VAL A 24 4.03 -43.48 6.33
CA VAL A 24 3.08 -42.77 5.45
C VAL A 24 3.17 -41.26 5.66
N GLN A 25 3.27 -40.80 6.92
CA GLN A 25 3.43 -39.38 7.22
C GLN A 25 4.79 -38.85 6.77
N ALA A 26 5.87 -39.62 6.87
CA ALA A 26 7.20 -39.29 6.35
C ALA A 26 7.19 -39.18 4.81
N PHE A 27 6.51 -40.08 4.10
CA PHE A 27 6.33 -40.02 2.66
C PHE A 27 5.50 -38.79 2.24
N LEU A 28 4.38 -38.50 2.90
CA LEU A 28 3.60 -37.29 2.67
C LEU A 28 4.41 -36.00 2.91
N ASN A 29 5.24 -35.98 3.96
CA ASN A 29 6.16 -34.89 4.27
C ASN A 29 7.27 -34.75 3.21
N LEU A 30 7.70 -35.84 2.57
CA LEU A 30 8.67 -35.79 1.46
C LEU A 30 8.03 -35.26 0.17
N VAL A 31 6.83 -35.74 -0.18
CA VAL A 31 6.09 -35.32 -1.38
C VAL A 31 5.70 -33.84 -1.31
N THR A 32 5.21 -33.36 -0.16
CA THR A 32 4.90 -31.93 0.05
C THR A 32 6.15 -31.06 -0.06
N ARG A 33 7.25 -31.43 0.61
CA ARG A 33 8.55 -30.73 0.48
C ARG A 33 9.08 -30.68 -0.95
N GLN A 34 8.82 -31.70 -1.77
CA GLN A 34 9.22 -31.69 -3.18
C GLN A 34 8.29 -30.81 -4.04
N ALA A 35 6.97 -30.89 -3.83
CA ALA A 35 6.01 -30.01 -4.47
C ALA A 35 6.26 -28.52 -4.14
N ASP A 36 6.65 -28.20 -2.91
CA ASP A 36 7.08 -26.86 -2.48
C ASP A 36 8.32 -26.38 -3.24
N LYS A 37 9.38 -27.22 -3.33
CA LYS A 37 10.60 -26.90 -4.09
C LYS A 37 10.29 -26.62 -5.56
N ASP A 38 9.52 -27.50 -6.20
CA ASP A 38 9.17 -27.39 -7.61
C ASP A 38 8.26 -26.19 -7.88
N SER A 39 7.38 -25.84 -6.93
CA SER A 39 6.56 -24.64 -6.99
C SER A 39 7.39 -23.36 -6.85
N ARG A 40 8.34 -23.31 -5.90
CA ARG A 40 9.30 -22.20 -5.75
C ARG A 40 10.18 -22.05 -7.00
N ALA A 41 10.69 -23.15 -7.55
CA ALA A 41 11.51 -23.12 -8.77
C ALA A 41 10.73 -22.64 -10.02
N LYS A 42 9.43 -22.97 -10.12
CA LYS A 42 8.52 -22.43 -11.15
C LYS A 42 8.23 -20.94 -10.91
N TYR A 43 8.07 -20.53 -9.66
CA TYR A 43 7.80 -19.14 -9.27
C TYR A 43 8.98 -18.21 -9.61
N GLU A 44 10.21 -18.55 -9.21
CA GLU A 44 11.38 -17.73 -9.56
C GLU A 44 11.59 -17.65 -11.07
N LYS A 45 11.47 -18.78 -11.80
CA LYS A 45 11.52 -18.79 -13.28
C LYS A 45 10.41 -17.97 -13.96
N LYS A 46 9.33 -17.62 -13.25
CA LYS A 46 8.31 -16.68 -13.72
C LYS A 46 8.70 -15.24 -13.37
N LYS A 47 9.12 -14.98 -12.14
CA LYS A 47 9.60 -13.69 -11.65
C LYS A 47 10.76 -13.14 -12.50
N GLU A 48 11.67 -13.99 -12.96
CA GLU A 48 12.74 -13.59 -13.88
C GLU A 48 12.25 -13.20 -15.28
N LYS A 49 11.20 -13.85 -15.79
CA LYS A 49 10.57 -13.53 -17.09
C LYS A 49 9.67 -12.29 -17.03
N GLU A 50 9.32 -11.83 -15.84
CA GLU A 50 8.54 -10.59 -15.61
C GLU A 50 9.44 -9.37 -15.32
N LYS A 51 10.77 -9.50 -15.48
CA LYS A 51 11.73 -8.39 -15.48
C LYS A 51 11.75 -7.71 -16.85
N PHE A 52 11.77 -6.39 -16.86
CA PHE A 52 11.87 -5.55 -18.07
C PHE A 52 12.73 -4.31 -17.78
N GLU A 53 13.35 -3.78 -18.83
CA GLU A 53 14.16 -2.56 -18.75
C GLU A 53 13.27 -1.31 -18.93
N ARG A 54 13.53 -0.27 -18.13
CA ARG A 54 12.88 1.04 -18.22
C ARG A 54 13.71 1.98 -19.11
N ILE A 55 13.10 3.07 -19.58
CA ILE A 55 13.71 4.07 -20.48
C ILE A 55 15.01 4.68 -19.90
N ASN A 56 15.20 4.64 -18.58
CA ASN A 56 16.40 5.09 -17.87
C ASN A 56 17.43 3.97 -17.56
N GLY A 57 17.33 2.79 -18.18
CA GLY A 57 18.23 1.65 -17.97
C GLY A 57 18.01 0.86 -16.66
N GLU A 58 17.00 1.23 -15.86
CA GLU A 58 16.63 0.45 -14.67
C GLU A 58 15.89 -0.83 -15.08
N ILE A 59 16.43 -2.00 -14.71
CA ILE A 59 15.70 -3.26 -14.77
C ILE A 59 14.75 -3.33 -13.57
N THR A 60 13.46 -3.57 -13.81
CA THR A 60 12.44 -3.76 -12.77
C THR A 60 11.48 -4.89 -13.14
N SER A 61 10.83 -5.52 -12.16
CA SER A 61 9.77 -6.50 -12.43
C SER A 61 8.36 -6.03 -12.07
N ILE A 62 7.34 -6.63 -12.71
CA ILE A 62 5.93 -6.42 -12.36
C ILE A 62 5.69 -6.76 -10.88
N HIS A 63 6.37 -7.79 -10.38
CA HIS A 63 6.26 -8.23 -8.99
C HIS A 63 6.85 -7.22 -7.99
N GLU A 64 8.02 -6.63 -8.24
CA GLU A 64 8.60 -5.55 -7.40
C GLU A 64 7.71 -4.30 -7.36
N ILE A 65 7.00 -4.00 -8.46
CA ILE A 65 6.02 -2.91 -8.50
C ILE A 65 4.82 -3.23 -7.61
N ARG A 66 4.31 -4.47 -7.67
CA ARG A 66 3.22 -4.93 -6.79
C ARG A 66 3.62 -4.93 -5.32
N GLU A 67 4.73 -5.57 -4.94
CA GLU A 67 5.20 -5.66 -3.55
C GLU A 67 5.43 -4.27 -2.92
N ARG A 68 5.94 -3.31 -3.70
CA ARG A 68 6.10 -1.92 -3.28
C ARG A 68 4.75 -1.25 -3.01
N ASN A 69 3.76 -1.53 -3.84
CA ASN A 69 2.46 -0.88 -3.79
C ASN A 69 1.53 -1.54 -2.76
N GLU A 70 1.64 -2.85 -2.54
CA GLU A 70 0.96 -3.61 -1.47
C GLU A 70 1.31 -3.08 -0.07
N LYS A 71 2.53 -2.56 0.14
CA LYS A 71 2.92 -1.91 1.41
C LYS A 71 2.30 -0.52 1.58
N LEU A 72 2.01 0.18 0.47
CA LEU A 72 1.49 1.56 0.48
C LEU A 72 -0.03 1.66 0.38
N LEU A 73 -0.68 0.62 -0.13
CA LEU A 73 -2.10 0.61 -0.48
C LEU A 73 -2.86 -0.41 0.35
N SER A 74 -4.07 -0.03 0.76
CA SER A 74 -5.06 -0.98 1.28
C SER A 74 -6.03 -1.35 0.16
N GLU A 75 -6.40 -2.63 0.07
CA GLU A 75 -7.43 -3.09 -0.87
C GLU A 75 -8.81 -2.49 -0.57
N PHE A 76 -9.08 -2.21 0.71
CA PHE A 76 -10.35 -1.68 1.22
C PHE A 76 -10.17 -0.29 1.83
N PRO A 77 -11.19 0.60 1.76
CA PRO A 77 -11.11 1.92 2.35
C PRO A 77 -11.07 1.84 3.88
N LEU A 78 -9.91 2.10 4.47
CA LEU A 78 -9.67 2.17 5.91
C LEU A 78 -10.29 3.45 6.51
N ASP A 79 -10.69 3.37 7.78
CA ASP A 79 -11.27 4.51 8.51
C ASP A 79 -10.16 5.35 9.16
N HIS A 80 -9.53 6.21 8.35
CA HIS A 80 -8.47 7.12 8.80
C HIS A 80 -9.02 8.49 9.19
N GLU A 81 -8.47 9.05 10.27
CA GLU A 81 -8.72 10.42 10.76
C GLU A 81 -8.50 11.51 9.68
N PRO A 82 -9.12 12.71 9.80
CA PRO A 82 -9.00 13.81 8.83
C PRO A 82 -7.59 14.42 8.68
N LYS A 83 -6.70 13.77 7.93
CA LYS A 83 -5.28 14.13 7.75
C LYS A 83 -4.97 15.55 7.25
N PHE A 84 -5.94 16.29 6.68
CA PHE A 84 -5.74 17.63 6.10
C PHE A 84 -6.14 18.79 7.02
N SER A 85 -6.34 18.53 8.32
CA SER A 85 -6.75 19.53 9.32
C SER A 85 -5.82 20.77 9.39
N LEU A 86 -4.51 20.56 9.42
CA LEU A 86 -3.50 21.64 9.45
C LEU A 86 -3.26 22.28 8.07
N PHE A 87 -3.56 21.55 6.99
CA PHE A 87 -3.31 22.00 5.61
C PHE A 87 -4.27 23.11 5.17
N PHE A 88 -5.56 23.01 5.52
CA PHE A 88 -6.55 23.99 5.06
C PHE A 88 -6.37 25.41 5.66
N PRO A 89 -6.02 25.60 6.94
CA PRO A 89 -5.67 26.93 7.47
C PRO A 89 -4.40 27.51 6.84
N ALA A 90 -3.36 26.69 6.65
CA ALA A 90 -2.09 27.13 6.05
C ALA A 90 -2.29 27.62 4.60
N LEU A 91 -3.05 26.87 3.79
CA LEU A 91 -3.43 27.29 2.44
C LEU A 91 -4.40 28.48 2.45
N GLY A 92 -5.37 28.50 3.36
CA GLY A 92 -6.36 29.57 3.48
C GLY A 92 -5.74 30.94 3.79
N ARG A 93 -4.62 30.97 4.54
CA ARG A 93 -3.81 32.18 4.74
C ARG A 93 -3.16 32.66 3.43
N LEU A 94 -2.53 31.76 2.68
CA LEU A 94 -1.84 32.11 1.42
C LEU A 94 -2.81 32.59 0.32
N GLU A 95 -4.03 32.02 0.31
CA GLU A 95 -5.11 32.36 -0.61
C GLU A 95 -6.02 33.50 -0.10
N ASN A 96 -5.74 34.07 1.08
CA ASN A 96 -6.53 35.14 1.72
C ASN A 96 -8.04 34.81 1.86
N TRP A 97 -8.39 33.56 2.20
CA TRP A 97 -9.77 33.15 2.44
C TRP A 97 -10.36 33.81 3.69
N SER A 98 -11.60 34.29 3.59
CA SER A 98 -12.34 34.80 4.76
C SER A 98 -12.56 33.70 5.81
N GLU A 99 -12.78 34.11 7.07
CA GLU A 99 -13.03 33.18 8.17
C GLU A 99 -14.19 32.21 7.88
N ASP A 100 -15.23 32.66 7.20
CA ASP A 100 -16.37 31.81 6.83
C ASP A 100 -15.94 30.66 5.91
N VAL A 101 -15.15 30.94 4.88
CA VAL A 101 -14.59 29.93 3.96
C VAL A 101 -13.61 29.00 4.69
N GLN A 102 -12.85 29.54 5.66
CA GLN A 102 -11.98 28.74 6.52
C GLN A 102 -12.77 27.84 7.49
N LYS A 103 -13.97 28.22 7.92
CA LYS A 103 -14.88 27.43 8.78
C LYS A 103 -15.79 26.48 8.00
N CYS A 104 -16.17 26.79 6.76
CA CYS A 104 -17.03 25.95 5.90
C CYS A 104 -16.47 24.53 5.73
N TYR A 105 -17.31 23.51 5.86
CA TYR A 105 -16.92 22.12 5.62
C TYR A 105 -16.51 21.87 4.16
N GLN A 106 -17.23 22.46 3.20
CA GLN A 106 -16.91 22.41 1.79
C GLN A 106 -15.84 23.48 1.45
N LYS A 107 -14.63 23.03 1.10
CA LYS A 107 -13.52 23.91 0.71
C LYS A 107 -13.59 24.32 -0.77
N PRO A 108 -13.03 25.49 -1.15
CA PRO A 108 -12.97 25.93 -2.55
C PRO A 108 -12.23 24.93 -3.46
N PRO A 109 -12.55 24.82 -4.76
CA PRO A 109 -11.93 23.84 -5.67
C PRO A 109 -10.40 23.92 -5.77
N ILE A 110 -9.81 25.11 -5.57
CA ILE A 110 -8.35 25.31 -5.55
C ILE A 110 -7.66 24.51 -4.43
N ALA A 111 -8.37 24.19 -3.35
CA ALA A 111 -7.85 23.33 -2.27
C ALA A 111 -7.61 21.89 -2.76
N ALA A 112 -8.57 21.32 -3.50
CA ALA A 112 -8.45 19.99 -4.07
C ALA A 112 -7.40 19.94 -5.19
N LYS A 113 -7.33 20.97 -6.04
CA LYS A 113 -6.28 21.14 -7.05
C LYS A 113 -4.89 21.17 -6.39
N THR A 114 -4.70 22.01 -5.38
CA THR A 114 -3.44 22.12 -4.64
C THR A 114 -3.04 20.82 -3.95
N ILE A 115 -3.97 20.11 -3.29
CA ILE A 115 -3.66 18.80 -2.68
C ILE A 115 -3.18 17.78 -3.73
N ASN A 116 -3.79 17.74 -4.91
CA ASN A 116 -3.34 16.84 -5.98
C ASN A 116 -1.94 17.20 -6.50
N GLU A 117 -1.67 18.49 -6.70
CA GLU A 117 -0.41 19.00 -7.28
C GLU A 117 0.78 19.02 -6.30
N VAL A 118 0.52 19.13 -4.99
CA VAL A 118 1.54 19.26 -3.94
C VAL A 118 1.76 17.95 -3.20
N ILE A 119 0.69 17.20 -2.92
CA ILE A 119 0.73 16.03 -2.03
C ILE A 119 0.66 14.72 -2.81
N TYR A 120 -0.38 14.52 -3.64
CA TYR A 120 -0.56 13.26 -4.36
C TYR A 120 0.43 13.09 -5.52
N SER A 121 0.90 14.19 -6.13
CA SER A 121 1.99 14.20 -7.14
C SER A 121 3.33 13.68 -6.63
N ARG A 122 3.55 13.65 -5.31
CA ARG A 122 4.76 13.11 -4.66
C ARG A 122 4.71 11.60 -4.42
N PHE A 123 3.55 10.98 -4.66
CA PHE A 123 3.46 9.53 -4.79
C PHE A 123 3.79 9.13 -6.24
N LYS A 124 4.22 7.88 -6.44
CA LYS A 124 4.38 7.35 -7.79
C LYS A 124 3.02 7.25 -8.49
N GLU A 125 3.02 7.45 -9.80
CA GLU A 125 1.80 7.53 -10.62
C GLU A 125 0.94 6.27 -10.53
N ASP A 126 1.56 5.09 -10.46
CA ASP A 126 0.93 3.78 -10.27
C ASP A 126 0.12 3.67 -8.96
N VAL A 127 0.61 4.28 -7.86
CA VAL A 127 -0.09 4.35 -6.58
C VAL A 127 -1.40 5.15 -6.73
N ILE A 128 -1.34 6.32 -7.36
CA ILE A 128 -2.52 7.17 -7.56
C ILE A 128 -3.51 6.52 -8.54
N SER A 129 -3.02 5.94 -9.64
CA SER A 129 -3.85 5.18 -10.59
C SER A 129 -4.56 3.99 -9.94
N HIS A 130 -3.91 3.27 -9.02
CA HIS A 130 -4.55 2.17 -8.29
C HIS A 130 -5.65 2.67 -7.32
N ILE A 131 -5.39 3.73 -6.55
CA ILE A 131 -6.42 4.35 -5.71
C ILE A 131 -7.60 4.80 -6.58
N HIS A 132 -7.32 5.34 -7.76
CA HIS A 132 -8.33 5.86 -8.69
C HIS A 132 -9.17 4.76 -9.36
N SER A 133 -8.67 3.52 -9.48
CA SER A 133 -9.45 2.37 -9.96
C SER A 133 -10.29 1.72 -8.86
N LYS A 134 -9.80 1.69 -7.61
CA LYS A 134 -10.53 1.17 -6.44
C LYS A 134 -11.59 2.15 -5.87
N ASN A 135 -11.46 3.46 -6.14
CA ASN A 135 -12.33 4.52 -5.58
C ASN A 135 -13.28 5.15 -6.63
N PRO A 136 -14.42 4.54 -6.97
CA PRO A 136 -15.26 4.98 -8.09
C PRO A 136 -15.84 6.39 -7.91
N TYR A 137 -16.14 7.05 -9.04
CA TYR A 137 -16.92 8.29 -9.07
C TYR A 137 -18.39 8.02 -8.78
N ILE A 138 -19.00 8.83 -7.92
CA ILE A 138 -20.45 8.80 -7.59
C ILE A 138 -21.22 9.95 -8.27
N LYS A 139 -20.51 11.00 -8.68
CA LYS A 139 -21.01 12.14 -9.47
C LYS A 139 -19.81 12.73 -10.23
N TYR A 140 -20.07 13.58 -11.22
CA TYR A 140 -19.02 14.30 -11.96
C TYR A 140 -17.99 14.92 -11.01
N CYS A 141 -16.71 14.54 -11.17
CA CYS A 141 -15.56 14.90 -10.33
C CYS A 141 -15.63 14.55 -8.82
N ILE A 142 -16.63 13.81 -8.34
CA ILE A 142 -16.77 13.40 -6.93
C ILE A 142 -16.60 11.89 -6.78
N ARG A 143 -15.55 11.46 -6.07
CA ARG A 143 -15.29 10.05 -5.73
C ARG A 143 -16.05 9.62 -4.46
N LYS A 144 -16.33 8.31 -4.33
CA LYS A 144 -17.10 7.74 -3.20
C LYS A 144 -16.43 7.97 -1.84
N TYR A 145 -15.10 7.89 -1.79
CA TYR A 145 -14.30 8.10 -0.58
C TYR A 145 -13.16 9.11 -0.84
N LYS A 146 -12.54 9.61 0.24
CA LYS A 146 -11.30 10.40 0.15
C LYS A 146 -10.13 9.47 -0.16
N ASN A 147 -9.26 9.83 -1.11
CA ASN A 147 -8.18 8.97 -1.64
C ASN A 147 -7.29 8.33 -0.55
N TYR A 148 -6.97 9.08 0.51
CA TYR A 148 -6.14 8.57 1.61
C TYR A 148 -6.72 7.36 2.35
N ARG A 149 -8.01 7.05 2.22
CA ARG A 149 -8.59 5.82 2.80
C ARG A 149 -8.08 4.53 2.16
N PHE A 150 -7.53 4.60 0.94
CA PHE A 150 -6.91 3.47 0.26
C PHE A 150 -5.39 3.38 0.50
N LEU A 151 -4.85 4.14 1.45
CA LEU A 151 -3.45 4.03 1.88
C LEU A 151 -3.34 3.09 3.09
N GLY A 152 -2.38 2.18 3.03
CA GLY A 152 -1.90 1.40 4.18
C GLY A 152 -1.04 2.25 5.12
N GLU A 153 -0.45 1.62 6.14
CA GLU A 153 0.30 2.31 7.21
C GLU A 153 1.49 3.12 6.66
N ASP A 154 2.40 2.50 5.88
CA ASP A 154 3.49 3.21 5.18
C ASP A 154 2.98 4.32 4.24
N GLY A 155 1.79 4.13 3.66
CA GLY A 155 1.15 5.09 2.78
C GLY A 155 0.69 6.34 3.53
N ILE A 156 0.10 6.16 4.71
CA ILE A 156 -0.32 7.24 5.61
C ILE A 156 0.89 7.95 6.21
N LEU A 157 1.91 7.24 6.68
CA LEU A 157 3.13 7.86 7.22
C LEU A 157 3.83 8.75 6.17
N LYS A 158 3.82 8.35 4.89
CA LYS A 158 4.29 9.20 3.79
C LYS A 158 3.35 10.37 3.50
N LEU A 159 2.03 10.16 3.53
CA LEU A 159 1.05 11.22 3.34
C LEU A 159 1.19 12.32 4.40
N GLU A 160 1.30 11.94 5.67
CA GLU A 160 1.48 12.86 6.80
C GLU A 160 2.78 13.64 6.65
N LYS A 161 3.91 12.97 6.39
CA LYS A 161 5.17 13.66 6.07
C LYS A 161 5.04 14.64 4.91
N TYR A 162 4.32 14.29 3.84
CA TYR A 162 4.15 15.18 2.69
C TYR A 162 3.25 16.39 3.03
N ILE A 163 2.27 16.22 3.92
CA ILE A 163 1.43 17.30 4.45
C ILE A 163 2.25 18.22 5.36
N ASP A 164 3.07 17.67 6.26
CA ASP A 164 3.92 18.45 7.16
C ASP A 164 5.02 19.23 6.42
N ASP A 165 5.67 18.59 5.44
CA ASP A 165 6.60 19.24 4.49
C ASP A 165 5.92 20.45 3.83
N ALA A 166 4.69 20.28 3.36
CA ALA A 166 3.93 21.32 2.67
C ALA A 166 3.45 22.42 3.62
N VAL A 167 2.91 22.09 4.80
CA VAL A 167 2.46 23.06 5.81
C VAL A 167 3.63 23.90 6.33
N THR A 168 4.78 23.28 6.60
CA THR A 168 6.02 23.97 6.97
C THR A 168 6.40 24.99 5.90
N LEU A 169 6.48 24.54 4.64
CA LEU A 169 6.84 25.41 3.51
C LEU A 169 5.78 26.50 3.25
N MET A 170 4.49 26.23 3.45
CA MET A 170 3.43 27.25 3.37
C MET A 170 3.66 28.33 4.41
N ASN A 171 3.99 27.96 5.65
CA ASN A 171 4.26 28.89 6.76
C ASN A 171 5.53 29.73 6.53
N GLU A 172 6.52 29.22 5.81
CA GLU A 172 7.70 29.96 5.31
C GLU A 172 7.39 30.93 4.14
N CYS A 173 6.13 31.00 3.66
CA CYS A 173 5.74 31.77 2.47
C CYS A 173 4.66 32.84 2.75
N THR A 174 4.70 33.89 1.93
CA THR A 174 3.78 35.03 1.93
C THR A 174 2.63 34.87 0.91
N SER A 175 2.87 34.17 -0.19
CA SER A 175 1.91 33.98 -1.30
C SER A 175 1.93 32.55 -1.82
N THR A 176 0.79 32.06 -2.33
CA THR A 176 0.71 30.75 -3.01
C THR A 176 1.71 30.63 -4.15
N TYR A 177 1.97 31.71 -4.91
CA TYR A 177 2.91 31.67 -6.04
C TYR A 177 4.36 31.39 -5.58
N GLU A 178 4.79 32.07 -4.52
CA GLU A 178 6.08 31.86 -3.85
C GLU A 178 6.20 30.42 -3.33
N PHE A 179 5.15 29.94 -2.65
CA PHE A 179 5.05 28.57 -2.15
C PHE A 179 5.15 27.52 -3.28
N ARG A 180 4.47 27.71 -4.42
CA ARG A 180 4.54 26.77 -5.55
C ARG A 180 5.95 26.68 -6.15
N ILE A 181 6.63 27.81 -6.31
CA ILE A 181 8.03 27.83 -6.78
C ILE A 181 8.93 27.09 -5.79
N LYS A 182 8.91 27.48 -4.50
CA LYS A 182 9.70 26.82 -3.45
C LYS A 182 9.41 25.30 -3.38
N HIS A 183 8.16 24.88 -3.53
CA HIS A 183 7.78 23.46 -3.49
C HIS A 183 8.32 22.69 -4.71
N ALA A 184 8.20 23.27 -5.91
CA ALA A 184 8.75 22.70 -7.13
C ALA A 184 10.28 22.53 -7.05
N THR A 185 10.99 23.56 -6.58
CA THR A 185 12.45 23.50 -6.38
C THR A 185 12.87 22.47 -5.32
N ARG A 186 12.13 22.37 -4.21
CA ARG A 186 12.50 21.50 -3.06
C ARG A 186 12.11 20.03 -3.25
N PHE A 187 11.05 19.74 -4.01
CA PHE A 187 10.49 18.38 -4.12
C PHE A 187 10.32 17.87 -5.56
N GLY A 188 10.72 18.64 -6.57
CA GLY A 188 10.67 18.23 -7.98
C GLY A 188 9.27 18.17 -8.59
N THR A 189 8.23 18.65 -7.89
CA THR A 189 6.86 18.71 -8.44
C THR A 189 6.80 19.73 -9.57
N GLY A 190 6.49 19.30 -10.80
CA GLY A 190 6.37 20.18 -11.94
C GLY A 190 5.37 21.31 -11.71
N PHE A 191 5.85 22.55 -11.68
CA PHE A 191 5.04 23.76 -11.60
C PHE A 191 5.29 24.61 -12.85
N GLN A 192 4.25 24.73 -13.69
CA GLN A 192 4.22 25.72 -14.75
C GLN A 192 3.58 27.00 -14.19
N PRO A 193 4.30 28.14 -14.15
CA PRO A 193 3.67 29.42 -13.84
C PRO A 193 2.72 29.81 -14.99
N ASP A 194 1.58 30.43 -14.66
CA ASP A 194 0.72 31.04 -15.68
C ASP A 194 1.46 32.21 -16.34
N LEU A 195 1.83 32.03 -17.62
CA LEU A 195 2.58 33.00 -18.41
C LEU A 195 1.72 34.17 -18.91
N PHE A 196 0.40 34.07 -18.80
CA PHE A 196 -0.56 35.03 -19.31
C PHE A 196 -1.66 35.29 -18.26
N LYS A 197 -1.98 36.56 -18.04
CA LYS A 197 -3.09 37.07 -17.21
C LYS A 197 -3.73 38.27 -17.90
#